data_AF-A0A2A5AVA2-F1
#
_entry.id   AF-A0A2A5AVA2-F1
#
_cell.length_a   1.000
_cell.length_b   1.000
_cell.length_c   1.000
_cell.angle_alpha   90.00
_cell.angle_beta   90.00
_cell.angle_gamma   90.00
#
_symmetry.space_group_name_H-M   'P 1'
#
loop_
_entity.id
_entity.type
_entity.pdbx_description
1 polymer ?
#
loop_
_entity_poly.entity_id
_entity_poly.type
_entity_poly.pdbx_seq_one_letter_code
_entity_poly.pdbx_strand_id
1 'polypeptide(L)'
;MNRKIKYQKLLVLSIKAKGGKLLTPYVRSDVKVSVKCKQDHIFSCTPKSIKSGKWCSECPIQKKINAKNIIEKKGGELLSKYSRETTIIRVRCGRGHIFKTTQKKVLLRKWCPMCSGSRGEIECSVYLNSKGIEFFKEVKGKNLEKIDIHKVDIKNRRFDFYVPSHNLLIEYDGRQHFSDIKFYNGTPFKERQKIDKDKTIVALECGYNVLRIDNNSSHVIRRILGKTLELIKLDINSSNLYITSERYSYLDHNNKMVYVQSKF
;
A
#
# COMPACT_ATOMS: atom_id res chain seq x y z
N MET A 1 -33.24 -37.94 -2.82
CA MET A 1 -32.52 -37.63 -4.09
C MET A 1 -31.22 -38.42 -4.15
N ASN A 2 -31.05 -39.30 -5.15
CA ASN A 2 -29.89 -40.20 -5.26
C ASN A 2 -28.56 -39.41 -5.30
N ARG A 3 -27.61 -39.73 -4.42
CA ARG A 3 -26.29 -39.07 -4.31
C ARG A 3 -25.59 -39.00 -5.67
N LYS A 4 -25.70 -40.04 -6.50
CA LYS A 4 -25.14 -40.09 -7.86
C LYS A 4 -25.70 -38.99 -8.77
N ILE A 5 -27.01 -38.77 -8.74
CA ILE A 5 -27.72 -37.76 -9.55
C ILE A 5 -27.28 -36.35 -9.16
N LYS A 6 -27.11 -36.09 -7.86
CA LYS A 6 -26.60 -34.80 -7.35
C LYS A 6 -25.19 -34.50 -7.87
N TYR A 7 -24.29 -35.47 -7.82
CA TYR A 7 -22.91 -35.32 -8.29
C TYR A 7 -22.83 -35.11 -9.81
N GLN A 8 -23.62 -35.86 -10.58
CA GLN A 8 -23.72 -35.68 -12.03
C GLN A 8 -24.19 -34.26 -12.38
N LYS A 9 -25.22 -33.75 -11.71
CA LYS A 9 -25.73 -32.39 -11.92
C LYS A 9 -24.67 -31.33 -11.63
N LEU A 10 -23.94 -31.47 -10.51
CA LEU A 10 -22.85 -30.56 -10.14
C LEU A 10 -21.69 -30.58 -11.15
N LEU A 11 -21.33 -31.75 -11.65
CA LEU A 11 -20.31 -31.89 -12.69
C LEU A 11 -20.71 -31.15 -13.97
N VAL A 12 -21.94 -31.39 -14.45
CA VAL A 12 -22.46 -30.73 -15.66
C VAL A 12 -22.51 -29.22 -15.49
N LEU A 13 -22.96 -28.71 -14.34
CA LEU A 13 -22.96 -27.28 -14.04
C LEU A 13 -21.53 -26.71 -14.04
N SER A 14 -20.56 -27.40 -13.44
CA SER A 14 -19.15 -26.97 -13.41
C SER A 14 -18.53 -26.90 -14.80
N ILE A 15 -18.88 -27.85 -15.66
CA ILE A 15 -18.42 -27.90 -17.06
C ILE A 15 -19.05 -26.76 -17.87
N LYS A 16 -20.37 -26.55 -17.74
CA LYS A 16 -21.10 -25.46 -18.40
C LYS A 16 -20.61 -24.08 -17.97
N ALA A 17 -20.31 -23.88 -16.69
CA ALA A 17 -19.77 -22.61 -16.16
C ALA A 17 -18.43 -22.20 -16.80
N LYS A 18 -17.68 -23.16 -17.35
CA LYS A 18 -16.43 -22.93 -18.08
C LYS A 18 -16.63 -22.95 -19.61
N GLY A 19 -17.87 -22.91 -20.08
CA GLY A 19 -18.24 -22.96 -21.49
C GLY A 19 -17.97 -24.31 -22.16
N GLY A 20 -17.83 -25.39 -21.39
CA GLY A 20 -17.59 -26.73 -21.92
C GLY A 20 -18.86 -27.57 -22.07
N LYS A 21 -18.72 -28.70 -22.77
CA LYS A 21 -19.76 -29.73 -22.93
C LYS A 21 -19.23 -31.09 -22.50
N LEU A 22 -19.98 -31.79 -21.65
CA LEU A 22 -19.70 -33.18 -21.28
C LEU A 22 -20.09 -34.08 -22.45
N LEU A 23 -19.19 -34.95 -22.89
CA LEU A 23 -19.40 -35.84 -24.04
C LEU A 23 -19.74 -37.26 -23.63
N THR A 24 -19.30 -37.70 -22.45
CA THR A 24 -19.55 -39.05 -21.93
C THR A 24 -20.38 -39.01 -20.65
N PRO A 25 -21.23 -40.01 -20.39
CA PRO A 25 -22.04 -40.05 -19.18
C PRO A 25 -21.19 -40.10 -17.91
N TYR A 26 -21.70 -39.50 -16.83
CA TYR A 26 -21.08 -39.60 -15.52
C TYR A 26 -21.35 -40.97 -14.88
N VAL A 27 -20.29 -41.64 -14.44
CA VAL A 27 -20.39 -42.91 -13.71
C VAL A 27 -20.13 -42.70 -12.22
N ARG A 28 -18.92 -42.24 -11.87
CA ARG A 28 -18.46 -41.91 -10.51
C ARG A 28 -17.27 -40.94 -10.56
N SER A 29 -16.84 -40.39 -9.42
CA SER A 29 -15.95 -39.23 -9.36
C SER A 29 -14.49 -39.45 -9.82
N ASP A 30 -14.05 -40.70 -9.83
CA ASP A 30 -12.71 -41.19 -10.15
C ASP A 30 -12.62 -41.79 -11.56
N VAL A 31 -13.75 -42.07 -12.21
CA VAL A 31 -13.80 -42.54 -13.59
C VAL A 31 -13.67 -41.36 -14.54
N LYS A 32 -12.80 -41.49 -15.54
CA LYS A 32 -12.57 -40.44 -16.55
C LYS A 32 -13.82 -40.21 -17.40
N VAL A 33 -14.02 -38.95 -17.78
CA VAL A 33 -15.03 -38.49 -18.71
C VAL A 33 -14.38 -37.62 -19.78
N SER A 34 -14.97 -37.59 -20.98
CA SER A 34 -14.55 -36.72 -22.07
C SER A 34 -15.32 -35.40 -22.05
N VAL A 35 -14.60 -34.29 -22.20
CA VAL A 35 -15.15 -32.93 -22.17
C VAL A 35 -14.63 -32.16 -23.38
N LYS A 36 -15.51 -31.39 -24.02
CA LYS A 36 -15.17 -30.40 -25.04
C LYS A 36 -15.05 -29.02 -24.39
N CYS A 37 -13.92 -28.31 -24.51
CA CYS A 37 -13.82 -26.91 -24.05
C CYS A 37 -14.52 -25.96 -25.03
N LYS A 38 -14.67 -24.68 -24.67
CA LYS A 38 -15.26 -23.64 -25.54
C LYS A 38 -14.51 -23.46 -26.87
N GLN A 39 -13.22 -23.78 -26.90
CA GLN A 39 -12.36 -23.73 -28.09
C GLN A 39 -12.29 -25.08 -28.81
N ASP A 40 -13.32 -25.91 -28.64
CA ASP A 40 -13.51 -27.21 -29.29
C ASP A 40 -12.47 -28.32 -29.03
N HIS A 41 -11.43 -28.08 -28.22
CA HIS A 41 -10.53 -29.13 -27.75
C HIS A 41 -11.27 -30.20 -26.93
N ILE A 42 -10.99 -31.47 -27.20
CA ILE A 42 -11.56 -32.62 -26.49
C ILE A 42 -10.48 -33.20 -25.58
N PHE A 43 -10.79 -33.35 -24.30
CA PHE A 43 -9.85 -33.88 -23.32
C PHE A 43 -10.52 -34.81 -22.32
N SER A 44 -9.76 -35.79 -21.84
CA SER A 44 -10.19 -36.77 -20.85
C SER A 44 -9.77 -36.33 -19.44
N CYS A 45 -10.70 -36.31 -18.49
CA CYS A 45 -10.45 -35.87 -17.12
C CYS A 45 -11.36 -36.59 -16.11
N THR A 46 -10.99 -36.64 -14.83
CA THR A 46 -11.90 -37.18 -13.79
C THR A 46 -12.80 -36.07 -13.27
N PRO A 47 -14.06 -36.34 -12.89
CA PRO A 47 -14.94 -35.37 -12.23
C PRO A 47 -14.31 -34.72 -10.99
N LYS A 48 -13.53 -35.48 -10.21
CA LYS A 48 -12.74 -34.96 -9.08
C LYS A 48 -11.74 -33.89 -9.53
N SER A 49 -11.05 -34.08 -10.66
CA SER A 49 -10.08 -33.11 -11.19
C SER A 49 -10.71 -31.81 -11.68
N ILE A 50 -11.91 -31.90 -12.27
CA ILE A 50 -12.71 -30.72 -12.65
C ILE A 50 -13.14 -29.96 -11.40
N LYS A 51 -13.60 -30.66 -10.36
CA LYS A 51 -13.95 -30.06 -9.06
C LYS A 51 -12.75 -29.38 -8.40
N SER A 52 -11.54 -29.93 -8.54
CA SER A 52 -10.30 -29.31 -8.04
C SER A 52 -9.74 -28.21 -8.95
N GLY A 53 -10.46 -27.82 -10.01
CA GLY A 53 -10.12 -26.66 -10.84
C GLY A 53 -9.26 -26.95 -12.08
N LYS A 54 -8.84 -28.20 -12.32
CA LYS A 54 -8.14 -28.58 -13.57
C LYS A 54 -9.09 -28.48 -14.77
N TRP A 55 -8.55 -28.18 -15.95
CA TRP A 55 -9.35 -27.96 -17.17
C TRP A 55 -8.60 -28.44 -18.44
N CYS A 56 -9.02 -27.97 -19.62
CA CYS A 56 -8.36 -28.19 -20.91
C CYS A 56 -6.97 -27.53 -20.97
N SER A 57 -5.92 -28.31 -21.22
CA SER A 57 -4.51 -27.89 -21.32
C SER A 57 -4.17 -27.11 -22.59
N GLU A 58 -4.92 -27.32 -23.66
CA GLU A 58 -4.75 -26.66 -24.96
C GLU A 58 -5.43 -25.28 -25.01
N CYS A 59 -6.53 -25.13 -24.27
CA CYS A 59 -7.23 -23.86 -24.13
C CYS A 59 -6.24 -22.82 -23.47
N PRO A 60 -5.91 -21.69 -24.13
CA PRO A 60 -4.90 -20.72 -23.65
C PRO A 60 -5.21 -20.12 -22.26
N ILE A 61 -6.46 -20.25 -21.83
CA ILE A 61 -7.01 -19.81 -20.55
C ILE A 61 -6.42 -20.58 -19.35
N GLN A 62 -5.66 -21.66 -19.55
CA GLN A 62 -4.85 -22.24 -18.47
C GLN A 62 -3.60 -21.44 -18.09
N LYS A 63 -3.22 -20.42 -18.87
CA LYS A 63 -2.08 -19.59 -18.50
C LYS A 63 -2.53 -18.46 -17.58
N LYS A 64 -2.10 -18.58 -16.31
CA LYS A 64 -1.81 -17.50 -15.33
C LYS A 64 -2.72 -16.28 -15.42
N ILE A 65 -3.54 -16.04 -14.39
CA ILE A 65 -4.27 -14.77 -14.23
C ILE A 65 -3.29 -13.62 -14.48
N ASN A 66 -3.47 -12.91 -15.61
CA ASN A 66 -2.56 -11.86 -16.02
C ASN A 66 -2.69 -10.72 -14.99
N ALA A 67 -1.58 -10.38 -14.33
CA ALA A 67 -1.54 -9.28 -13.38
C ALA A 67 -2.14 -8.00 -13.97
N LYS A 68 -1.95 -7.77 -15.28
CA LYS A 68 -2.55 -6.66 -16.03
C LYS A 68 -4.08 -6.60 -15.88
N ASN A 69 -4.78 -7.72 -16.12
CA ASN A 69 -6.25 -7.75 -16.05
C ASN A 69 -6.76 -7.50 -14.62
N ILE A 70 -6.04 -7.96 -13.59
CA ILE A 70 -6.44 -7.69 -12.19
C ILE A 70 -6.20 -6.22 -11.86
N ILE A 71 -5.08 -5.66 -12.31
CA ILE A 71 -4.72 -4.26 -12.12
C ILE A 71 -5.81 -3.37 -12.74
N GLU A 72 -6.20 -3.63 -14.00
CA GLU A 72 -7.27 -2.91 -14.69
C GLU A 72 -8.62 -3.05 -13.97
N LYS A 73 -8.99 -4.26 -13.53
CA LYS A 73 -10.22 -4.48 -12.74
C LYS A 73 -10.24 -3.74 -11.40
N LYS A 74 -9.06 -3.44 -10.84
CA LYS A 74 -8.92 -2.62 -9.62
C LYS A 74 -8.81 -1.12 -9.93
N GLY A 75 -9.02 -0.73 -11.19
CA GLY A 75 -8.92 0.65 -11.67
C GLY A 75 -7.48 1.15 -11.74
N GLY A 76 -6.48 0.26 -11.79
CA GLY A 76 -5.07 0.62 -11.92
C GLY A 76 -4.52 0.40 -13.33
N GLU A 77 -3.27 0.82 -13.53
CA GLU A 77 -2.52 0.73 -14.78
C GLU A 77 -1.15 0.10 -14.50
N LEU A 78 -0.74 -0.87 -15.32
CA LEU A 78 0.57 -1.51 -15.23
C LEU A 78 1.62 -0.65 -15.97
N LEU A 79 2.64 -0.17 -15.27
CA LEU A 79 3.67 0.71 -15.82
C LEU A 79 4.94 -0.03 -16.26
N SER A 80 5.22 -1.21 -15.70
CA SER A 80 6.41 -2.02 -16.05
C SER A 80 6.12 -3.00 -17.17
N LYS A 81 7.10 -3.26 -18.05
CA LYS A 81 7.03 -4.38 -19.02
C LYS A 81 6.91 -5.71 -18.27
N TYR A 82 6.05 -6.60 -18.77
CA TYR A 82 5.84 -7.91 -18.18
C TYR A 82 7.01 -8.84 -18.53
N SER A 83 7.74 -9.36 -17.53
CA SER A 83 8.67 -10.48 -17.73
C SER A 83 8.34 -11.62 -16.76
N ARG A 84 8.60 -12.87 -17.19
CA ARG A 84 8.39 -14.07 -16.36
C ARG A 84 9.32 -14.11 -15.14
N GLU A 85 10.41 -13.37 -15.19
CA GLU A 85 11.47 -13.29 -14.17
C GLU A 85 11.21 -12.17 -13.14
N THR A 86 10.54 -11.08 -13.56
CA THR A 86 10.22 -9.97 -12.65
C THR A 86 9.14 -10.36 -11.65
N THR A 87 9.56 -10.64 -10.41
CA THR A 87 8.65 -10.82 -9.27
C THR A 87 8.02 -9.48 -8.85
N ILE A 88 8.69 -8.36 -9.17
CA ILE A 88 8.27 -7.00 -8.85
C ILE A 88 7.80 -6.28 -10.13
N ILE A 89 6.59 -5.72 -10.07
CA ILE A 89 5.97 -4.91 -11.12
C ILE A 89 5.69 -3.49 -10.60
N ARG A 90 5.68 -2.49 -11.50
CA ARG A 90 5.28 -1.11 -11.19
C ARG A 90 3.84 -0.87 -11.62
N VAL A 91 3.01 -0.34 -10.73
CA VAL A 91 1.58 -0.14 -10.94
C VAL A 91 1.17 1.27 -10.51
N ARG A 92 0.30 1.92 -11.28
CA ARG A 92 -0.43 3.13 -10.90
C ARG A 92 -1.84 2.74 -10.46
N CYS A 93 -2.34 3.18 -9.29
CA CYS A 93 -3.73 2.91 -8.92
C CYS A 93 -4.71 3.95 -9.52
N GLY A 94 -6.02 3.72 -9.39
CA GLY A 94 -7.04 4.66 -9.88
C GLY A 94 -7.06 6.02 -9.21
N ARG A 95 -6.32 6.20 -8.11
CA ARG A 95 -6.06 7.50 -7.46
C ARG A 95 -4.72 8.13 -7.87
N GLY A 96 -4.03 7.56 -8.86
CA GLY A 96 -2.76 8.08 -9.39
C GLY A 96 -1.49 7.61 -8.65
N HIS A 97 -1.61 6.86 -7.55
CA HIS A 97 -0.45 6.41 -6.77
C HIS A 97 0.42 5.38 -7.51
N ILE A 98 1.74 5.58 -7.56
CA ILE A 98 2.68 4.69 -8.24
C ILE A 98 3.47 3.86 -7.21
N PHE A 99 3.45 2.53 -7.34
CA PHE A 99 4.17 1.64 -6.41
C PHE A 99 4.70 0.37 -7.06
N LYS A 100 5.75 -0.17 -6.44
CA LYS A 100 6.31 -1.50 -6.72
C LYS A 100 5.53 -2.56 -5.91
N THR A 101 5.12 -3.65 -6.55
CA THR A 101 4.39 -4.76 -5.89
C THR A 101 4.66 -6.08 -6.60
N THR A 102 4.16 -7.20 -6.06
CA THR A 102 4.26 -8.52 -6.69
C THR A 102 2.89 -8.98 -7.21
N GLN A 103 2.87 -9.89 -8.18
CA GLN A 103 1.60 -10.44 -8.71
C GLN A 103 0.74 -11.06 -7.60
N LYS A 104 1.37 -11.76 -6.65
CA LYS A 104 0.68 -12.33 -5.47
C LYS A 104 0.03 -11.24 -4.62
N LYS A 105 0.70 -10.11 -4.40
CA LYS A 105 0.16 -8.98 -3.61
C LYS A 105 -0.98 -8.27 -4.35
N VAL A 106 -0.93 -8.16 -5.67
CA VAL A 106 -2.03 -7.59 -6.49
C VAL A 106 -3.33 -8.38 -6.33
N LEU A 107 -3.25 -9.70 -6.16
CA LEU A 107 -4.42 -10.57 -5.95
C LEU A 107 -5.12 -10.36 -4.59
N LEU A 108 -4.43 -9.81 -3.59
CA LEU A 108 -4.98 -9.63 -2.23
C LEU A 108 -5.90 -8.39 -2.13
N ARG A 109 -6.76 -8.34 -1.11
CA ARG A 109 -7.71 -7.21 -0.90
C ARG A 109 -7.02 -5.85 -0.65
N LYS A 110 -5.87 -5.83 0.02
CA LYS A 110 -5.04 -4.63 0.23
C LYS A 110 -4.04 -4.50 -0.93
N TRP A 111 -4.41 -3.76 -1.98
CA TRP A 111 -3.63 -3.71 -3.22
C TRP A 111 -2.74 -2.46 -3.36
N CYS A 112 -3.29 -1.27 -3.13
CA CYS A 112 -2.53 -0.01 -3.15
C CYS A 112 -2.21 0.42 -1.71
N PRO A 113 -0.93 0.40 -1.28
CA PRO A 113 -0.54 0.75 0.08
C PRO A 113 -0.79 2.23 0.42
N MET A 114 -0.88 3.08 -0.61
CA MET A 114 -1.17 4.51 -0.47
C MET A 114 -2.66 4.82 -0.43
N CYS A 115 -3.53 3.90 -0.86
CA CYS A 115 -4.98 4.06 -0.72
C CYS A 115 -5.49 3.62 0.67
N SER A 116 -4.64 2.99 1.48
CA SER A 116 -4.91 2.74 2.90
C SER A 116 -4.27 3.85 3.74
N GLY A 117 -5.05 4.44 4.64
CA GLY A 117 -4.61 5.55 5.51
C GLY A 117 -5.72 6.57 5.73
N SER A 118 -5.44 7.56 6.57
CA SER A 118 -6.31 8.74 6.72
C SER A 118 -6.39 9.55 5.41
N ARG A 119 -7.41 10.44 5.30
CA ARG A 119 -7.54 11.33 4.13
C ARG A 119 -6.28 12.16 3.90
N GLY A 120 -5.63 12.63 4.96
CA GLY A 120 -4.41 13.42 4.87
C GLY A 120 -3.20 12.63 4.39
N GLU A 121 -3.00 11.41 4.90
CA GLU A 121 -1.95 10.52 4.39
C GLU A 121 -2.14 10.20 2.89
N ILE A 122 -3.39 9.99 2.47
CA ILE A 122 -3.72 9.79 1.06
C ILE A 122 -3.32 11.03 0.27
N GLU A 123 -3.62 12.23 0.76
CA GLU A 123 -3.24 13.48 0.09
C GLU A 123 -1.72 13.66 -0.03
N CYS A 124 -0.95 13.38 1.04
CA CYS A 124 0.50 13.39 1.00
C CYS A 124 1.02 12.44 -0.09
N SER A 125 0.45 11.24 -0.16
CA SER A 125 0.80 10.23 -1.17
C SER A 125 0.49 10.73 -2.59
N VAL A 126 -0.68 11.31 -2.82
CA VAL A 126 -1.07 11.87 -4.13
C VAL A 126 -0.09 12.96 -4.55
N TYR A 127 0.22 13.89 -3.63
CA TYR A 127 1.11 15.00 -3.92
C TYR A 127 2.52 14.52 -4.30
N LEU A 128 3.15 13.68 -3.47
CA LEU A 128 4.50 13.17 -3.73
C LEU A 128 4.59 12.40 -5.06
N ASN A 129 3.58 11.56 -5.35
CA ASN A 129 3.50 10.86 -6.64
C ASN A 129 3.36 11.82 -7.82
N SER A 130 2.54 12.87 -7.70
CA SER A 130 2.36 13.86 -8.76
C SER A 130 3.64 14.61 -9.10
N LYS A 131 4.58 14.69 -8.16
CA LYS A 131 5.92 15.27 -8.32
C LYS A 131 6.98 14.26 -8.74
N GLY A 132 6.61 12.98 -8.91
CA GLY A 132 7.55 11.91 -9.25
C GLY A 132 8.55 11.59 -8.13
N ILE A 133 8.24 11.95 -6.88
CA ILE A 133 9.13 11.77 -5.74
C ILE A 133 8.92 10.38 -5.14
N GLU A 134 9.99 9.60 -4.97
CA GLU A 134 9.95 8.31 -4.29
C GLU A 134 9.82 8.51 -2.77
N PHE A 135 8.97 7.67 -2.13
CA PHE A 135 8.75 7.69 -0.69
C PHE A 135 8.30 6.32 -0.17
N PHE A 136 8.41 6.14 1.15
CA PHE A 136 7.99 4.95 1.87
C PHE A 136 6.95 5.29 2.94
N LYS A 137 5.95 4.43 3.17
CA LYS A 137 4.92 4.60 4.20
C LYS A 137 5.23 3.78 5.46
N GLU A 138 4.76 4.26 6.61
CA GLU A 138 4.79 3.54 7.90
C GLU A 138 6.18 3.02 8.30
N VAL A 139 7.22 3.82 8.07
CA VAL A 139 8.62 3.42 8.23
C VAL A 139 8.99 3.42 9.71
N LYS A 140 9.52 2.31 10.23
CA LYS A 140 10.05 2.25 11.60
C LYS A 140 11.43 2.90 11.67
N GLY A 141 11.76 3.55 12.79
CA GLY A 141 13.08 4.17 12.99
C GLY A 141 14.25 3.22 12.74
N LYS A 142 14.14 1.95 13.16
CA LYS A 142 15.16 0.92 12.88
C LYS A 142 15.40 0.61 11.40
N ASN A 143 14.50 1.04 10.50
CA ASN A 143 14.62 0.86 9.06
C ASN A 143 15.16 2.13 8.37
N LEU A 144 15.55 3.15 9.13
CA LEU A 144 16.10 4.41 8.64
C LEU A 144 17.62 4.39 8.84
N GLU A 145 18.37 4.68 7.79
CA GLU A 145 19.83 4.47 7.73
C GLU A 145 20.61 5.27 8.77
N LYS A 146 20.22 6.53 8.98
CA LYS A 146 20.90 7.45 9.91
C LYS A 146 20.44 7.33 11.38
N ILE A 147 19.51 6.42 11.69
CA ILE A 147 19.02 6.29 13.07
C ILE A 147 20.05 5.53 13.91
N ASP A 148 20.44 6.14 15.04
CA ASP A 148 21.17 5.43 16.08
C ASP A 148 20.27 4.34 16.69
N ILE A 149 20.63 3.08 16.44
CA ILE A 149 19.85 1.92 16.88
C ILE A 149 19.85 1.73 18.40
N HIS A 150 20.74 2.41 19.12
CA HIS A 150 20.79 2.43 20.58
C HIS A 150 19.83 3.46 21.19
N LYS A 151 19.32 4.42 20.40
CA LYS A 151 18.21 5.30 20.81
C LYS A 151 16.88 4.53 20.73
N VAL A 152 16.56 3.80 21.80
CA VAL A 152 15.42 2.87 21.90
C VAL A 152 14.08 3.55 21.58
N ASP A 153 13.93 4.83 21.92
CA ASP A 153 12.68 5.58 21.72
C ASP A 153 12.28 5.74 20.26
N ILE A 154 13.22 5.95 19.34
CA ILE A 154 12.90 6.12 17.92
C ILE A 154 12.93 4.80 17.14
N LYS A 155 13.77 3.84 17.57
CA LYS A 155 13.99 2.53 16.91
C LYS A 155 12.69 1.81 16.54
N ASN A 156 11.75 1.75 17.47
CA ASN A 156 10.50 1.00 17.29
C ASN A 156 9.31 1.85 16.88
N ARG A 157 9.44 3.19 16.91
CA ARG A 157 8.39 4.12 16.50
C ARG A 157 8.33 4.21 14.97
N ARG A 158 7.13 4.49 14.47
CA ARG A 158 6.84 4.61 13.03
C ARG A 158 6.70 6.08 12.65
N PHE A 159 7.15 6.40 11.45
CA PHE A 159 6.83 7.63 10.73
C PHE A 159 5.85 7.34 9.61
N ASP A 160 4.91 8.25 9.33
CA ASP A 160 3.89 8.03 8.30
C ASP A 160 4.52 7.98 6.90
N PHE A 161 5.49 8.87 6.64
CA PHE A 161 6.26 8.88 5.40
C PHE A 161 7.75 9.10 5.63
N TYR A 162 8.55 8.51 4.75
CA TYR A 162 9.97 8.83 4.56
C TYR A 162 10.23 9.14 3.09
N VAL A 163 10.87 10.29 2.81
CA VAL A 163 11.27 10.77 1.48
C VAL A 163 12.80 10.81 1.43
N PRO A 164 13.46 9.77 0.86
CA PRO A 164 14.91 9.62 0.91
C PRO A 164 15.68 10.77 0.26
N SER A 165 15.21 11.25 -0.90
CA SER A 165 15.85 12.32 -1.67
C SER A 165 15.99 13.65 -0.93
N HIS A 166 15.25 13.84 0.18
CA HIS A 166 15.25 15.06 0.97
C HIS A 166 15.60 14.80 2.44
N ASN A 167 16.01 13.57 2.78
CA ASN A 167 16.14 13.10 4.17
C ASN A 167 14.94 13.49 5.04
N LEU A 168 13.72 13.45 4.48
CA LEU A 168 12.54 14.05 5.09
C LEU A 168 11.62 12.97 5.67
N LEU A 169 11.29 13.11 6.96
CA LEU A 169 10.26 12.35 7.65
C LEU A 169 8.99 13.19 7.77
N ILE A 170 7.83 12.59 7.50
CA ILE A 170 6.54 13.28 7.56
C ILE A 170 5.61 12.54 8.52
N GLU A 171 5.00 13.28 9.45
CA GLU A 171 3.89 12.83 10.31
C GLU A 171 2.62 13.57 9.90
N TYR A 172 1.51 12.84 9.80
CA TYR A 172 0.18 13.41 9.69
C TYR A 172 -0.58 13.22 11.02
N ASP A 173 -0.65 14.29 11.79
CA ASP A 173 -1.18 14.23 13.15
C ASP A 173 -2.68 14.54 13.19
N GLY A 174 -3.44 13.56 13.67
CA GLY A 174 -4.86 13.74 13.96
C GLY A 174 -5.12 14.50 15.26
N ARG A 175 -6.41 14.70 15.57
CA ARG A 175 -6.89 15.44 16.76
C ARG A 175 -6.29 14.92 18.09
N GLN A 176 -5.87 13.65 18.15
CA GLN A 176 -5.26 13.02 19.31
C GLN A 176 -3.92 13.62 19.75
N HIS A 177 -3.22 14.33 18.86
CA HIS A 177 -1.96 15.02 19.17
C HIS A 177 -2.17 16.40 19.80
N PHE A 178 -3.39 16.95 19.73
CA PHE A 178 -3.69 18.33 20.14
C PHE A 178 -4.73 18.43 21.25
N SER A 179 -5.41 17.35 21.59
CA SER A 179 -6.45 17.36 22.62
C SER A 179 -6.49 16.07 23.38
N ASP A 180 -7.00 16.15 24.62
CA ASP A 180 -7.22 14.97 25.42
C ASP A 180 -8.47 14.23 24.93
N ILE A 181 -8.25 13.13 24.22
CA ILE A 181 -9.31 12.23 23.77
C ILE A 181 -9.34 11.07 24.77
N LYS A 182 -10.50 10.84 25.40
CA LYS A 182 -10.70 9.75 26.38
C LYS A 182 -10.11 8.44 25.84
N PHE A 183 -9.03 7.99 26.49
CA PHE A 183 -8.38 6.69 26.29
C PHE A 183 -7.89 6.34 24.88
N TYR A 184 -6.97 7.13 24.30
CA TYR A 184 -6.06 6.58 23.28
C TYR A 184 -4.92 5.81 23.97
N ASN A 185 -5.03 4.48 24.01
CA ASN A 185 -4.05 3.54 24.60
C ASN A 185 -3.70 3.74 26.10
N GLY A 186 -4.46 4.55 26.84
CA GLY A 186 -4.25 4.77 28.28
C GLY A 186 -3.10 5.71 28.65
N THR A 187 -2.32 6.23 27.69
CA THR A 187 -1.22 7.17 27.94
C THR A 187 -1.75 8.61 28.11
N PRO A 188 -1.44 9.34 29.20
CA PRO A 188 -1.84 10.73 29.41
C PRO A 188 -1.42 11.69 28.29
N PHE A 189 -2.20 12.75 28.04
CA PHE A 189 -1.95 13.71 26.95
C PHE A 189 -0.55 14.37 26.99
N LYS A 190 -0.10 14.81 28.17
CA LYS A 190 1.24 15.41 28.33
C LYS A 190 2.37 14.42 28.01
N GLU A 191 2.20 13.15 28.36
CA GLU A 191 3.18 12.10 28.01
C GLU A 191 3.20 11.84 26.51
N ARG A 192 2.05 11.86 25.83
CA ARG A 192 1.98 11.79 24.36
C ARG A 192 2.75 12.95 23.70
N GLN A 193 2.59 14.18 24.21
CA GLN A 193 3.33 15.34 23.71
C GLN A 193 4.84 15.22 23.93
N LYS A 194 5.27 14.72 25.10
CA LYS A 194 6.68 14.47 25.38
C LYS A 194 7.26 13.43 24.42
N ILE A 195 6.54 12.33 24.20
CA ILE A 195 6.89 11.30 23.22
C ILE A 195 7.05 11.87 21.81
N ASP A 196 6.10 12.71 21.38
CA ASP A 196 6.15 13.38 20.08
C ASP A 196 7.37 14.30 19.95
N LYS A 197 7.70 15.02 21.04
CA LYS A 197 8.87 15.89 21.14
C LYS A 197 10.17 15.11 21.03
N ASP A 198 10.34 14.10 21.86
CA ASP A 198 11.55 13.28 21.90
C ASP A 198 11.78 12.58 20.55
N LYS A 199 10.70 12.04 19.95
CA LYS A 199 10.74 11.43 18.61
C LYS A 199 11.20 12.42 17.53
N THR A 200 10.71 13.66 17.58
CA THR A 200 11.04 14.71 16.61
C THR A 200 12.49 15.16 16.77
N ILE A 201 12.93 15.42 18.00
CA ILE A 201 14.30 15.86 18.31
C ILE A 201 15.30 14.80 17.87
N VAL A 202 15.07 13.53 18.24
CA VAL A 202 15.99 12.45 17.88
C VAL A 202 16.11 12.29 16.36
N ALA A 203 15.01 12.45 15.61
CA ALA A 203 15.06 12.43 14.15
C ALA A 203 15.92 13.57 13.58
N LEU A 204 15.76 14.79 14.10
CA LEU A 204 16.57 15.95 13.69
C LEU A 204 18.06 15.77 14.04
N GLU A 205 18.37 15.25 15.23
CA GLU A 205 19.75 14.94 15.64
C GLU A 205 20.40 13.85 14.77
N CYS A 206 19.60 12.90 14.29
CA CYS A 206 20.04 11.85 13.38
C CYS A 206 20.17 12.33 11.92
N GLY A 207 20.02 13.62 11.61
CA GLY A 207 20.24 14.12 10.25
C GLY A 207 19.05 14.00 9.31
N TYR A 208 17.83 13.96 9.85
CA TYR A 208 16.59 14.02 9.08
C TYR A 208 15.93 15.40 9.22
N ASN A 209 15.39 15.89 8.11
CA ASN A 209 14.36 16.91 8.14
C ASN A 209 13.05 16.30 8.64
N VAL A 210 12.24 17.05 9.39
CA VAL A 210 10.96 16.56 9.91
C VAL A 210 9.85 17.55 9.60
N LEU A 211 8.79 17.06 8.97
CA LEU A 211 7.56 17.79 8.71
C LEU A 211 6.42 17.15 9.52
N ARG A 212 5.75 17.95 10.35
CA ARG A 212 4.48 17.52 10.97
C ARG A 212 3.33 18.32 10.37
N ILE A 213 2.30 17.62 9.93
CA ILE A 213 1.12 18.19 9.29
C ILE A 213 -0.10 17.86 10.16
N ASP A 214 -0.76 18.88 10.68
CA ASP A 214 -2.02 18.69 11.40
C ASP A 214 -3.20 18.48 10.44
N ASN A 215 -4.35 18.12 11.00
CA ASN A 215 -5.55 17.74 10.25
C ASN A 215 -6.14 18.88 9.39
N ASN A 216 -5.51 19.13 8.24
CA ASN A 216 -5.75 20.25 7.34
C ASN A 216 -6.47 19.84 6.04
N SER A 217 -7.01 20.82 5.33
CA SER A 217 -7.62 20.61 4.02
C SER A 217 -6.59 20.17 2.97
N SER A 218 -7.04 19.45 1.93
CA SER A 218 -6.17 18.95 0.87
C SER A 218 -5.28 20.01 0.22
N HIS A 219 -5.81 21.22 -0.01
CA HIS A 219 -5.05 22.33 -0.61
C HIS A 219 -3.91 22.79 0.31
N VAL A 220 -4.16 22.89 1.61
CA VAL A 220 -3.16 23.30 2.60
C VAL A 220 -2.06 22.25 2.72
N ILE A 221 -2.41 20.96 2.76
CA ILE A 221 -1.44 19.85 2.79
C ILE A 221 -0.46 19.95 1.60
N ARG A 222 -0.99 20.09 0.38
CA ARG A 222 -0.16 20.22 -0.84
C ARG A 222 0.77 21.41 -0.77
N ARG A 223 0.28 22.55 -0.29
CA ARG A 223 1.05 23.79 -0.20
C ARG A 223 2.19 23.67 0.80
N ILE A 224 1.93 23.12 1.98
CA ILE A 224 2.97 22.88 3.01
C ILE A 224 4.03 21.93 2.46
N LEU A 225 3.62 20.80 1.87
CA LEU A 225 4.54 19.85 1.26
C LEU A 225 5.41 20.50 0.16
N GLY A 226 4.82 21.32 -0.70
CA GLY A 226 5.57 22.05 -1.73
C GLY A 226 6.63 22.96 -1.14
N LYS A 227 6.24 23.83 -0.21
CA LYS A 227 7.17 24.74 0.46
C LYS A 227 8.27 23.99 1.21
N THR A 228 7.93 22.91 1.91
CA THR A 228 8.91 22.08 2.62
C THR A 228 9.98 21.54 1.66
N LEU A 229 9.57 20.97 0.54
CA LEU A 229 10.51 20.41 -0.43
C LEU A 229 11.38 21.49 -1.09
N GLU A 230 10.82 22.67 -1.33
CA GLU A 230 11.56 23.83 -1.85
C GLU A 230 12.59 24.34 -0.84
N LEU A 231 12.20 24.52 0.42
CA LEU A 231 13.09 24.99 1.48
C LEU A 231 14.27 24.04 1.71
N ILE A 232 14.02 22.72 1.78
CA ILE A 232 15.09 21.73 1.93
C ILE A 232 16.08 21.79 0.76
N LYS A 233 15.60 22.09 -0.45
CA LYS A 233 16.47 22.23 -1.64
C LYS A 233 17.25 23.53 -1.67
N LEU A 234 16.72 24.61 -1.10
CA LEU A 234 17.43 25.89 -1.00
C LEU A 234 18.48 25.85 0.11
N ASP A 235 18.23 25.04 1.13
CA ASP A 235 19.05 24.94 2.32
C ASP A 235 20.13 23.84 2.24
N ILE A 236 20.94 23.87 1.18
CA ILE A 236 21.92 22.81 0.88
C ILE A 236 23.05 22.75 1.94
N ASN A 237 23.20 23.76 2.80
CA ASN A 237 24.35 23.92 3.71
C ASN A 237 24.00 24.26 5.17
N SER A 238 22.72 24.23 5.60
CA SER A 238 22.36 24.54 7.00
C SER A 238 21.74 23.35 7.77
N SER A 239 21.34 23.63 9.02
CA SER A 239 20.85 22.64 9.99
C SER A 239 19.60 21.90 9.48
N ASN A 240 19.33 20.69 9.99
CA ASN A 240 18.09 19.97 9.64
C ASN A 240 16.85 20.80 9.96
N LEU A 241 15.93 20.87 9.00
CA LEU A 241 14.71 21.66 9.08
C LEU A 241 13.61 20.91 9.83
N TYR A 242 13.10 21.56 10.88
CA TYR A 242 11.83 21.20 11.47
C TYR A 242 10.73 22.13 10.97
N ILE A 243 9.72 21.57 10.29
CA ILE A 243 8.67 22.31 9.62
C ILE A 243 7.32 21.90 10.20
N THR A 244 6.53 22.88 10.62
CA THR A 244 5.29 22.62 11.34
C THR A 244 4.30 23.79 11.26
N SER A 245 3.04 23.56 11.64
CA SER A 245 2.04 24.64 11.81
C SER A 245 2.08 25.24 13.22
N GLU A 246 1.45 26.40 13.44
CA GLU A 246 1.43 27.10 14.75
C GLU A 246 0.90 26.22 15.91
N ARG A 247 0.13 25.16 15.61
CA ARG A 247 -0.43 24.23 16.60
C ARG A 247 0.60 23.36 17.31
N TYR A 248 1.84 23.36 16.83
CA TYR A 248 2.93 22.55 17.38
C TYR A 248 3.90 23.37 18.25
N SER A 249 3.48 24.52 18.75
CA SER A 249 4.29 25.39 19.62
C SER A 249 4.89 24.68 20.85
N TYR A 250 4.27 23.58 21.31
CA TYR A 250 4.79 22.75 22.41
C TYR A 250 6.07 21.95 22.07
N LEU A 251 6.41 21.83 20.77
CA LEU A 251 7.58 21.12 20.29
C LEU A 251 8.85 21.98 20.26
N ASP A 252 8.78 23.24 20.70
CA ASP A 252 9.91 24.18 20.68
C ASP A 252 11.16 23.60 21.36
N HIS A 253 12.27 23.62 20.62
CA HIS A 253 13.56 23.12 21.07
C HIS A 253 14.69 24.02 20.56
N ASN A 254 15.24 24.82 21.49
CA ASN A 254 16.57 25.43 21.47
C ASN A 254 17.03 25.97 20.10
N ASN A 255 16.23 26.84 19.46
CA ASN A 255 16.64 27.69 18.33
C ASN A 255 17.08 26.96 17.03
N LYS A 256 16.64 25.72 16.77
CA LYS A 256 16.83 25.04 15.46
C LYS A 256 15.51 24.81 14.72
N MET A 257 14.64 25.81 14.73
CA MET A 257 13.33 25.74 14.07
C MET A 257 13.22 26.74 12.93
N VAL A 258 12.80 26.26 11.77
CA VAL A 258 12.31 27.10 10.69
C VAL A 258 10.80 26.98 10.68
N TYR A 259 10.13 27.94 11.31
CA TYR A 259 8.68 28.08 11.22
C TYR A 259 8.30 28.39 9.77
N VAL A 260 7.78 27.40 9.05
CA VAL A 260 7.04 27.68 7.82
C VAL A 260 5.66 28.13 8.23
N GLN A 261 5.52 29.42 8.52
CA GLN A 261 4.24 30.00 8.93
C GLN A 261 3.11 29.55 8.00
N SER A 262 2.05 28.99 8.60
CA SER A 262 0.79 28.68 7.94
C SER A 262 -0.03 29.94 7.62
N LYS A 263 0.42 31.13 8.04
CA LYS A 263 -0.22 32.40 7.69
C LYS A 263 0.06 32.74 6.23
N PHE A 264 -0.80 32.21 5.35
CA PHE A 264 -1.46 32.89 4.22
C PHE A 264 -2.61 32.00 3.76
#